data_AF-A0A1H3W907-F1
#
_entry.id   AF-A0A1H3W907-F1
#
_cell.length_a   1.000
_cell.length_b   1.000
_cell.length_c   1.000
_cell.angle_alpha   90.00
_cell.angle_beta   90.00
_cell.angle_gamma   90.00
#
_symmetry.space_group_name_H-M   'P 1'
#
loop_
_entity.id
_entity.type
_entity.pdbx_description
1 polymer ?
#
loop_
_entity_poly.entity_id
_entity_poly.type
_entity_poly.pdbx_seq_one_letter_code
_entity_poly.pdbx_strand_id
1 'polypeptide(L)'
;MGDTVPVKTYVPPYQKERWQEHADRLGMSQSEFVRTMVQAGRRDFEIPEQPSTEEPAEGGSSGLEPRVKDALNVEEHRSWDALLDEVTDGVEDRLEETLNELQEANVVQYSGRHGGYTLTDE
;
A
#
# COMPACT_ATOMS: atom_id res chain seq x y z
N MET A 1 24.00 25.85 -5.34
CA MET A 1 23.36 25.43 -4.08
C MET A 1 21.96 25.02 -4.47
N GLY A 2 21.62 23.74 -4.45
CA GLY A 2 20.36 23.26 -5.03
C GLY A 2 19.19 23.56 -4.12
N ASP A 3 18.22 24.32 -4.60
CA ASP A 3 16.93 24.53 -3.94
C ASP A 3 16.25 23.19 -3.68
N THR A 4 15.86 22.95 -2.43
CA THR A 4 15.06 21.76 -2.05
C THR A 4 13.64 22.21 -1.76
N VAL A 5 12.67 21.50 -2.34
CA VAL A 5 11.24 21.77 -2.12
C VAL A 5 10.71 20.81 -1.05
N PRO A 6 10.01 21.29 -0.01
CA PRO A 6 9.50 20.44 1.06
C PRO A 6 8.36 19.53 0.56
N VAL A 7 8.46 18.24 0.88
CA VAL A 7 7.42 17.24 0.60
C VAL A 7 6.76 16.86 1.92
N LYS A 8 5.41 16.82 1.96
CA LYS A 8 4.64 16.35 3.10
C LYS A 8 3.97 15.03 2.74
N THR A 9 4.16 14.02 3.58
CA THR A 9 3.49 12.72 3.50
C THR A 9 3.05 12.30 4.89
N TYR A 10 2.01 11.46 4.96
CA TYR A 10 1.56 10.87 6.21
C TYR A 10 2.23 9.51 6.39
N VAL A 11 2.67 9.24 7.62
CA VAL A 11 3.36 8.00 7.97
C VAL A 11 2.82 7.55 9.32
N PRO A 12 2.50 6.26 9.52
CA PRO A 12 2.10 5.75 10.81
C PRO A 12 3.11 6.11 11.91
N PRO A 13 2.65 6.46 13.13
CA PRO A 13 3.52 6.99 14.20
C PRO A 13 4.68 6.05 14.55
N TYR A 14 4.39 4.75 14.69
CA TYR A 14 5.42 3.73 14.98
C TYR A 14 6.54 3.68 13.94
N GLN A 15 6.22 3.98 12.67
CA GLN A 15 7.16 3.91 11.57
C GLN A 15 8.08 5.14 11.58
N LYS A 16 7.51 6.31 11.91
CA LYS A 16 8.26 7.54 12.15
C LYS A 16 9.22 7.40 13.33
N GLU A 17 8.78 6.76 14.42
CA GLU A 17 9.62 6.49 15.60
C GLU A 17 10.85 5.64 15.23
N ARG A 18 10.66 4.53 14.50
CA ARG A 18 11.78 3.70 14.02
C ARG A 18 12.77 4.45 13.14
N TRP A 19 12.27 5.32 12.26
CA TRP A 19 13.14 6.14 11.42
C TRP A 19 13.94 7.16 12.21
N GLN A 20 13.33 7.72 13.25
CA GLN A 20 14.01 8.66 14.13
C GLN A 20 15.15 7.97 14.88
N GLU A 21 14.90 6.80 15.47
CA GLU A 21 15.94 5.98 16.12
C GLU A 21 17.09 5.62 15.15
N HIS A 22 16.76 5.25 13.90
CA HIS A 22 17.77 4.94 12.90
C HIS A 22 18.57 6.16 12.43
N ALA A 23 17.92 7.31 12.29
CA ALA A 23 18.58 8.57 11.97
C ALA A 23 19.54 8.99 13.08
N ASP A 24 19.11 8.89 14.34
CA ASP A 24 19.95 9.16 15.53
C ASP A 24 21.16 8.23 15.57
N ARG A 25 20.98 6.92 15.30
CA ARG A 25 22.08 5.95 15.23
C ARG A 25 23.10 6.28 14.13
N LEU A 26 22.65 6.86 13.02
CA LEU A 26 23.49 7.26 11.90
C LEU A 26 24.05 8.69 12.04
N GLY A 27 23.66 9.43 13.09
CA GLY A 27 24.05 10.83 13.30
C GLY A 27 23.47 11.78 12.24
N MET A 28 22.35 11.39 11.61
CA MET A 28 21.73 12.11 10.51
C MET A 28 20.45 12.81 10.97
N SER A 29 20.10 13.90 10.29
CA SER A 29 18.77 14.48 10.47
C SER A 29 17.68 13.56 9.91
N GLN A 30 16.48 13.60 10.48
CA GLN A 30 15.36 12.79 9.99
C GLN A 30 15.07 13.01 8.49
N SER A 31 15.17 14.26 8.01
CA SER A 31 14.99 14.59 6.60
C SER A 31 16.09 14.01 5.70
N GLU A 32 17.33 13.96 6.19
CA GLU A 32 18.46 13.36 5.48
C GLU A 32 18.33 11.83 5.41
N PHE A 33 17.97 11.20 6.52
CA PHE A 33 17.71 9.76 6.58
C PHE A 33 16.58 9.33 5.62
N VAL A 34 15.46 10.06 5.63
CA VAL A 34 14.35 9.81 4.70
C VAL A 34 14.78 10.00 3.25
N ARG A 35 15.56 11.04 2.95
CA ARG A 35 16.10 11.27 1.61
C ARG A 35 16.97 10.11 1.14
N THR A 36 17.86 9.59 2.00
CA THR A 36 18.72 8.44 1.68
C THR A 36 17.92 7.16 1.45
N MET A 37 16.92 6.85 2.29
CA MET A 37 16.06 5.68 2.08
C MET A 37 15.26 5.79 0.78
N VAL A 38 14.71 6.96 0.47
CA VAL A 38 13.95 7.19 -0.78
C VAL A 38 14.86 7.11 -2.00
N GLN A 39 16.07 7.66 -1.92
CA GLN A 39 17.08 7.56 -2.97
C GLN A 39 17.53 6.10 -3.17
N ALA A 40 17.75 5.35 -2.09
CA ALA A 40 18.09 3.94 -2.16
C ALA A 40 16.96 3.12 -2.79
N GLY A 41 15.72 3.28 -2.31
CA GLY A 41 14.55 2.64 -2.91
C GLY A 41 14.42 2.96 -4.39
N ARG A 42 14.60 4.22 -4.81
CA ARG A 42 14.63 4.58 -6.24
C ARG A 42 15.72 3.88 -7.04
N ARG A 43 16.89 3.61 -6.47
CA ARG A 43 17.99 2.89 -7.14
C ARG A 43 17.70 1.39 -7.27
N ASP A 44 17.02 0.79 -6.29
CA ASP A 44 16.51 -0.58 -6.40
C ASP A 44 15.37 -0.71 -7.44
N PHE A 45 14.71 0.39 -7.81
CA PHE A 45 13.70 0.48 -8.87
C PHE A 45 14.23 1.03 -10.20
N GLU A 46 15.53 1.32 -10.36
CA GLU A 46 16.10 1.64 -11.69
C GLU A 46 16.05 0.38 -12.57
N ILE A 47 15.17 0.43 -13.56
CA ILE A 47 14.83 -0.67 -14.48
C ILE A 47 16.10 -1.14 -15.22
N PRO A 48 16.51 -2.42 -15.09
CA PRO A 48 17.46 -2.98 -16.05
C PRO A 48 16.82 -2.94 -17.44
N GLU A 49 17.52 -2.32 -18.38
CA GLU A 49 17.22 -2.41 -19.81
C GLU A 49 16.82 -3.85 -20.20
N GLN A 50 15.57 -4.01 -20.65
CA GLN A 50 14.91 -5.31 -20.73
C GLN A 50 15.57 -6.25 -21.73
N PRO A 51 15.43 -7.56 -21.50
CA PRO A 51 14.78 -8.37 -22.52
C PRO A 51 13.44 -8.90 -22.02
N SER A 52 12.42 -8.67 -22.83
CA SER A 52 11.10 -9.30 -22.74
C SER A 52 11.27 -10.82 -22.59
N THR A 53 10.69 -11.39 -21.54
CA THR A 53 10.27 -12.79 -21.55
C THR A 53 8.98 -12.86 -20.77
N GLU A 54 7.90 -12.93 -21.53
CA GLU A 54 6.60 -13.40 -21.09
C GLU A 54 6.76 -14.86 -20.63
N GLU A 55 6.45 -15.13 -19.36
CA GLU A 55 6.01 -16.46 -18.94
C GLU A 55 4.69 -16.29 -18.17
N PRO A 56 3.61 -17.00 -18.56
CA PRO A 56 2.35 -16.93 -17.84
C PRO A 56 2.45 -17.83 -16.61
N ALA A 57 2.70 -17.23 -15.46
CA ALA A 57 2.53 -17.92 -14.18
C ALA A 57 1.03 -17.99 -13.87
N GLU A 58 0.39 -19.09 -14.28
CA GLU A 58 -0.94 -19.46 -13.81
C GLU A 58 -0.88 -19.71 -12.29
N GLY A 59 -1.41 -18.75 -11.53
CA GLY A 59 -1.48 -18.78 -10.07
C GLY A 59 -2.01 -17.44 -9.57
N GLY A 60 -3.34 -17.35 -9.48
CA GLY A 60 -4.09 -16.11 -9.27
C GLY A 60 -3.49 -15.13 -8.26
N SER A 61 -2.89 -14.06 -8.77
CA SER A 61 -2.56 -12.89 -7.97
C SER A 61 -3.83 -12.07 -7.73
N SER A 62 -4.69 -12.55 -6.83
CA SER A 62 -5.70 -11.71 -6.17
C SER A 62 -5.02 -10.73 -5.20
N GLY A 63 -3.94 -10.09 -5.64
CA GLY A 63 -3.08 -9.20 -4.87
C GLY A 63 -3.17 -7.76 -5.33
N LEU A 64 -2.59 -6.86 -4.56
CA LEU A 64 -2.61 -5.42 -4.81
C LEU A 64 -1.80 -5.02 -6.07
N GLU A 65 -0.70 -5.72 -6.35
CA GLU A 65 0.23 -5.34 -7.42
C GLU A 65 -0.40 -5.35 -8.83
N PRO A 66 -1.11 -6.40 -9.28
CA PRO A 66 -1.81 -6.38 -10.56
C PRO A 66 -2.78 -5.22 -10.68
N ARG A 67 -3.58 -4.97 -9.63
CA ARG A 67 -4.57 -3.87 -9.62
C ARG A 67 -3.93 -2.49 -9.75
N VAL A 68 -2.79 -2.28 -9.10
CA VAL A 68 -2.04 -1.03 -9.23
C VAL A 68 -1.47 -0.86 -10.64
N LYS A 69 -1.00 -1.94 -11.27
CA LYS A 69 -0.53 -1.93 -12.65
C LYS A 69 -1.65 -1.66 -13.64
N ASP A 70 -2.83 -2.26 -13.44
CA ASP A 70 -4.01 -2.02 -14.28
C ASP A 70 -4.56 -0.59 -14.12
N ALA A 71 -4.48 -0.04 -12.91
CA ALA A 71 -4.88 1.34 -12.65
C ALA A 71 -3.92 2.37 -13.28
N LEU A 72 -2.64 2.06 -13.50
CA LEU A 72 -1.67 3.03 -13.98
C LEU A 72 -1.49 2.96 -15.51
N ASN A 73 -1.45 4.12 -16.15
CA ASN A 73 -1.14 4.25 -17.57
C ASN A 73 0.33 4.68 -17.75
N VAL A 74 0.95 4.26 -18.84
CA VAL A 74 2.33 4.64 -19.19
C VAL A 74 2.42 6.10 -19.65
N GLU A 75 1.37 6.63 -20.26
CA GLU A 75 1.32 7.96 -20.88
C GLU A 75 0.84 9.05 -19.91
N GLU A 76 0.14 8.68 -18.82
CA GLU A 76 -0.46 9.61 -17.88
C GLU A 76 -0.17 9.23 -16.43
N HIS A 77 0.03 10.25 -15.58
CA HIS A 77 0.21 10.06 -14.14
C HIS A 77 -1.12 10.24 -13.42
N ARG A 78 -1.39 9.39 -12.41
CA ARG A 78 -2.49 9.60 -11.47
C ARG A 78 -2.00 10.22 -10.17
N SER A 79 -2.87 11.01 -9.53
CA SER A 79 -2.66 11.39 -8.14
C SER A 79 -2.83 10.19 -7.22
N TRP A 80 -2.31 10.30 -5.99
CA TRP A 80 -2.48 9.26 -4.97
C TRP A 80 -3.94 8.93 -4.71
N ASP A 81 -4.79 9.94 -4.51
CA ASP A 81 -6.21 9.74 -4.21
C ASP A 81 -6.93 9.03 -5.37
N ALA A 82 -6.69 9.44 -6.61
CA ALA A 82 -7.30 8.81 -7.78
C ALA A 82 -6.81 7.37 -8.04
N LEU A 83 -5.59 7.05 -7.62
CA LEU A 83 -5.08 5.68 -7.67
C LEU A 83 -5.68 4.83 -6.54
N LEU A 84 -5.82 5.41 -5.35
CA LEU A 84 -6.41 4.73 -4.20
C LEU A 84 -7.86 4.36 -4.50
N ASP A 85 -8.69 5.31 -4.94
CA ASP A 85 -10.08 5.10 -5.33
C ASP A 85 -10.19 3.94 -6.34
N GLU A 86 -9.46 4.00 -7.46
CA GLU A 86 -9.47 2.98 -8.50
C GLU A 86 -9.08 1.59 -7.98
N VAL A 87 -8.06 1.51 -7.14
CA VAL A 87 -7.55 0.23 -6.64
C VAL A 87 -8.48 -0.37 -5.57
N THR A 88 -9.16 0.47 -4.79
CA THR A 88 -10.15 0.06 -3.80
C THR A 88 -11.54 -0.15 -4.38
N ASP A 89 -11.77 0.27 -5.62
CA ASP A 89 -13.02 0.01 -6.34
C ASP A 89 -13.34 -1.50 -6.33
N GLY A 90 -14.57 -1.83 -5.94
CA GLY A 90 -15.05 -3.21 -5.79
C GLY A 90 -14.45 -4.01 -4.60
N VAL A 91 -13.49 -3.46 -3.83
CA VAL A 91 -13.04 -4.09 -2.58
C VAL A 91 -14.15 -4.05 -1.53
N GLU A 92 -14.91 -2.95 -1.48
CA GLU A 92 -16.02 -2.78 -0.56
C GLU A 92 -17.15 -3.78 -0.86
N ASP A 93 -17.54 -3.93 -2.13
CA ASP A 93 -18.57 -4.90 -2.53
C ASP A 93 -18.13 -6.34 -2.22
N ARG A 94 -16.86 -6.68 -2.51
CA ARG A 94 -16.31 -8.01 -2.21
C ARG A 94 -16.25 -8.27 -0.70
N LEU A 95 -15.92 -7.26 0.08
CA LEU A 95 -15.94 -7.36 1.54
C LEU A 95 -17.36 -7.58 2.05
N GLU A 96 -18.35 -6.87 1.52
CA GLU A 96 -19.77 -7.06 1.85
C GLU A 96 -20.22 -8.49 1.52
N GLU A 97 -19.94 -8.98 0.31
CA GLU A 97 -20.27 -10.36 -0.10
C GLU A 97 -19.63 -11.39 0.83
N THR A 98 -18.32 -11.25 1.12
CA THR A 98 -17.60 -12.16 2.03
C THR A 98 -18.19 -12.14 3.44
N LEU A 99 -18.54 -10.96 3.96
CA LEU A 99 -19.15 -10.83 5.29
C LEU A 99 -20.54 -11.49 5.32
N ASN A 100 -21.33 -11.37 4.25
CA ASN A 100 -22.63 -12.03 4.14
C ASN A 100 -22.47 -13.55 4.17
N GLU A 101 -21.56 -14.12 3.36
CA GLU A 101 -21.28 -15.56 3.34
C GLU A 101 -20.85 -16.09 4.72
N LEU A 102 -19.96 -15.35 5.40
CA LEU A 102 -19.50 -15.72 6.73
C LEU A 102 -20.60 -15.61 7.80
N GLN A 103 -21.55 -14.68 7.66
CA GLN A 103 -22.70 -14.59 8.54
C GLN A 103 -23.67 -15.75 8.32
N GLU A 104 -23.93 -16.13 7.06
CA GLU A 104 -24.75 -17.30 6.72
C GLU A 104 -24.13 -18.59 7.28
N ALA A 105 -22.79 -18.68 7.27
CA ALA A 105 -22.02 -19.75 7.89
C ALA A 105 -21.94 -19.66 9.43
N ASN A 106 -22.56 -18.65 10.07
CA ASN A 106 -22.50 -18.37 11.51
C ASN A 106 -21.08 -18.14 12.07
N VAL A 107 -20.10 -17.81 11.22
CA VAL A 107 -18.71 -17.57 11.61
C VAL A 107 -18.50 -16.14 12.15
N VAL A 108 -19.22 -15.17 11.59
CA VAL A 108 -19.18 -13.77 12.04
C VAL A 108 -20.58 -13.25 12.34
N GLN A 109 -20.68 -12.23 13.17
CA GLN A 109 -21.94 -11.54 13.50
C GLN A 109 -21.73 -10.03 13.57
N TYR A 110 -22.72 -9.26 13.10
CA TYR A 110 -22.73 -7.81 13.26
C TYR A 110 -23.03 -7.42 14.73
N SER A 111 -22.12 -6.67 15.33
CA SER A 111 -22.27 -6.07 16.65
C SER A 111 -22.70 -4.61 16.52
N GLY A 112 -24.02 -4.37 16.59
CA GLY A 112 -24.58 -3.02 16.51
C GLY A 112 -24.07 -2.06 17.60
N ARG A 113 -23.71 -2.56 18.78
CA ARG A 113 -23.10 -1.76 19.86
C ARG A 113 -21.74 -1.17 19.47
N HIS A 114 -20.95 -1.93 18.72
CA HIS A 114 -19.59 -1.57 18.36
C HIS A 114 -19.48 -1.03 16.94
N GLY A 115 -20.57 -1.08 16.17
CA GLY A 115 -20.62 -0.60 14.79
C GLY A 115 -19.72 -1.42 13.86
N GLY A 116 -19.62 -2.73 14.06
CA GLY A 116 -18.73 -3.60 13.28
C GLY A 116 -19.07 -5.08 13.45
N TYR A 117 -18.18 -5.96 12.99
CA TYR A 117 -18.39 -7.41 13.02
C TYR A 117 -17.49 -8.06 14.07
N THR A 118 -17.97 -9.11 14.72
CA THR A 118 -17.20 -9.98 15.62
C THR A 118 -17.22 -11.41 15.12
N LEU A 119 -16.22 -12.21 15.48
CA LEU A 119 -16.29 -13.66 15.33
C LEU A 119 -17.34 -14.20 16.32
N THR A 120 -18.04 -15.23 15.88
CA THR A 120 -18.91 -16.04 16.76
C THR A 120 -18.02 -17.07 17.46
N ASP A 121 -18.09 -17.13 18.79
CA ASP A 121 -17.64 -18.30 19.55
C ASP A 121 -18.74 -19.36 19.36
N GLU A 122 -18.43 -20.51 18.76
CA GLU A 122 -19.40 -21.61 18.53
C GLU A 122 -20.26 -21.95 19.76
#